data_AF-A0A8D9AAY6-F1
#
_entry.id   AF-A0A8D9AAY6-F1
#
_cell.length_a   1.000
_cell.length_b   1.000
_cell.length_c   1.000
_cell.angle_alpha   90.00
_cell.angle_beta   90.00
_cell.angle_gamma   90.00
#
_symmetry.space_group_name_H-M   'P 1'
#
loop_
_entity.id
_entity.type
_entity.pdbx_description
1 polymer ?
#
loop_
_entity_poly.entity_id
_entity_poly.type
_entity_poly.pdbx_seq_one_letter_code
_entity_poly.pdbx_strand_id
1 'polypeptide(L)'
;MWGRCDNGTEAVGCGKPETFRNCADVKIVTSTGGLPPQFVNPKSAALTRGSDSIAPQLAFPLVIRSQVCVAHGPYAVIPGINEWCETNCLRFPPNCPASVCTCPQECTAIGRIAGQTGADEYCQDKCLVFGAKCPTDRCVCY
;
A
#
# COMPACT_ATOMS: atom_id res chain seq x y z
N MET A 1 38.76 13.05 -3.88
CA MET A 1 39.47 13.84 -4.91
C MET A 1 40.19 14.99 -4.23
N TRP A 2 41.41 15.31 -4.64
CA TRP A 2 42.16 16.48 -4.16
C TRP A 2 41.74 17.71 -4.97
N GLY A 3 41.56 18.86 -4.31
CA GLY A 3 41.24 20.11 -5.00
C GLY A 3 41.39 21.34 -4.11
N ARG A 4 41.10 22.52 -4.67
CA ARG A 4 41.25 23.81 -3.99
C ARG A 4 39.98 24.18 -3.24
N CYS A 5 40.12 24.53 -1.98
CA CYS A 5 39.05 25.00 -1.10
C CYS A 5 38.85 26.52 -1.25
N ASP A 6 37.73 27.06 -0.77
CA ASP A 6 37.38 28.48 -0.91
C ASP A 6 38.36 29.42 -0.20
N ASN A 7 39.06 28.95 0.83
CA ASN A 7 40.12 29.66 1.54
C ASN A 7 41.49 29.61 0.81
N GLY A 8 41.54 29.05 -0.40
CA GLY A 8 42.73 28.96 -1.24
C GLY A 8 43.68 27.79 -0.93
N THR A 9 43.44 27.04 0.15
CA THR A 9 44.23 25.84 0.49
C THR A 9 43.82 24.65 -0.39
N GLU A 10 44.66 23.62 -0.45
CA GLU A 10 44.32 22.38 -1.13
C GLU A 10 44.16 21.22 -0.14
N ALA A 11 43.10 20.44 -0.32
CA ALA A 11 42.79 19.31 0.55
C ALA A 11 41.95 18.24 -0.17
N VAL A 12 41.88 17.05 0.41
CA VAL A 12 40.94 15.99 -0.01
C VAL A 12 39.51 16.43 0.27
N GLY A 13 38.63 16.33 -0.72
CA GLY A 13 37.21 16.73 -0.61
C GLY A 13 36.92 18.14 -1.10
N CYS A 14 37.95 18.94 -1.38
CA CYS A 14 37.81 20.24 -2.04
C CYS A 14 37.85 20.09 -3.57
N GLY A 15 37.32 21.09 -4.29
CA GLY A 15 37.10 21.03 -5.73
C GLY A 15 35.79 20.35 -6.12
N LYS A 16 35.62 20.00 -7.40
CA LYS A 16 34.40 19.36 -7.91
C LYS A 16 34.51 17.84 -7.80
N PRO A 17 33.82 17.16 -6.87
CA PRO A 17 33.81 15.70 -6.83
C PRO A 17 33.00 15.12 -7.99
N GLU A 18 33.29 13.86 -8.33
CA GLU A 18 32.41 13.07 -9.20
C GLU A 18 31.03 12.90 -8.52
N THR A 19 29.96 13.10 -9.27
CA THR A 19 28.58 12.93 -8.79
C THR A 19 27.93 11.78 -9.53
N PHE A 20 27.42 10.80 -8.79
CA PHE A 20 26.68 9.68 -9.35
C PHE A 20 25.18 9.92 -9.13
N ARG A 21 24.40 9.91 -10.21
CA ARG A 21 22.95 10.02 -10.16
C ARG A 21 22.35 8.72 -10.66
N ASN A 22 21.41 8.17 -9.91
CA ASN A 22 20.62 7.02 -10.34
C ASN A 22 19.15 7.45 -10.44
N CYS A 23 18.46 6.89 -11.42
CA CYS A 23 17.03 7.03 -11.56
C CYS A 23 16.37 5.78 -11.00
N ALA A 24 15.25 5.96 -10.30
CA ALA A 24 14.40 4.87 -9.86
C ALA A 24 12.95 5.23 -10.19
N ASP A 25 12.23 4.29 -10.78
CA ASP A 25 10.80 4.41 -10.98
C ASP A 25 10.09 4.05 -9.66
N VAL A 26 9.32 4.98 -9.11
CA VAL A 26 8.59 4.80 -7.85
C VAL A 26 7.12 5.18 -8.03
N LYS A 27 6.21 4.40 -7.43
CA LYS A 27 4.77 4.71 -7.34
C LYS A 27 4.40 4.73 -5.85
N ILE A 28 3.85 5.85 -5.37
CA ILE A 28 3.26 5.94 -4.03
C ILE A 28 1.79 5.63 -4.21
N VAL A 29 1.32 4.55 -3.58
CA VAL A 29 -0.08 4.14 -3.60
C VAL A 29 -0.70 4.33 -2.22
N THR A 30 -1.98 4.67 -2.19
CA THR A 30 -2.75 4.88 -0.95
C THR A 30 -3.04 3.56 -0.23
N SER A 31 -3.19 2.46 -0.98
CA SER A 31 -3.32 1.11 -0.42
C SER A 31 -1.94 0.50 -0.13
N THR A 32 -1.67 0.18 1.14
CA THR A 32 -0.45 -0.49 1.57
C THR A 32 -0.75 -1.97 1.82
N GLY A 33 -1.04 -2.68 0.73
CA GLY A 33 -1.01 -4.14 0.71
C GLY A 33 0.42 -4.64 0.53
N GLY A 34 1.20 -4.73 1.61
CA GLY A 34 2.60 -5.17 1.56
C GLY A 34 2.95 -6.14 2.68
N LEU A 35 3.95 -6.99 2.45
CA LEU A 35 4.64 -7.65 3.56
C LEU A 35 5.22 -6.55 4.45
N PRO A 36 5.06 -6.62 5.78
CA PRO A 36 5.66 -5.64 6.67
C PRO A 36 7.17 -5.56 6.36
N PRO A 37 7.77 -4.36 6.30
CA PRO A 37 9.20 -4.25 6.05
C PRO A 37 9.94 -5.09 7.08
N GLN A 38 10.93 -5.89 6.65
CA GLN A 38 11.63 -6.85 7.53
C GLN A 38 12.34 -6.20 8.75
N PHE A 39 12.34 -4.87 8.81
CA PHE A 39 12.97 -4.05 9.85
C PHE A 39 12.02 -3.67 11.00
N VAL A 40 10.72 -4.03 10.97
CA VAL A 40 9.86 -3.90 12.16
C VAL A 40 10.25 -4.98 13.16
N ASN A 41 11.18 -4.63 14.05
CA ASN A 41 11.57 -5.26 15.32
C ASN A 41 11.23 -6.78 15.44
N PRO A 42 12.22 -7.69 15.52
CA PRO A 42 11.99 -9.15 15.49
C PRO A 42 11.11 -9.70 16.64
N LYS A 43 10.70 -8.87 17.59
CA LYS A 43 9.69 -9.21 18.61
C LYS A 43 8.24 -9.15 18.10
N SER A 44 7.97 -8.44 17.00
CA SER A 44 6.70 -8.55 16.25
C SER A 44 6.76 -9.67 15.19
N ALA A 45 7.96 -10.15 14.83
CA ALA A 45 8.17 -11.41 14.11
C ALA A 45 7.97 -12.67 14.99
N ALA A 46 7.52 -12.49 16.24
CA ALA A 46 7.25 -13.57 17.19
C ALA A 46 5.90 -14.30 16.98
N LEU A 47 5.19 -14.07 15.88
CA LEU A 47 4.18 -15.03 15.39
C LEU A 47 4.75 -16.01 14.34
N THR A 48 6.01 -15.82 13.94
CA THR A 48 6.85 -16.90 13.37
C THR A 48 7.81 -17.38 14.45
N ARG A 49 7.27 -18.07 15.45
CA ARG A 49 8.07 -19.03 16.23
C ARG A 49 7.28 -20.31 16.44
N GLY A 50 7.01 -20.94 15.31
CA GLY A 50 6.64 -22.33 15.20
C GLY A 50 7.12 -22.78 13.84
N SER A 51 8.35 -23.29 13.78
CA SER A 51 8.66 -24.33 12.80
C SER A 51 7.82 -25.55 13.18
N ASP A 52 6.50 -25.44 13.07
CA ASP A 52 5.63 -26.60 13.16
C ASP A 52 5.73 -27.29 11.81
N SER A 53 6.70 -28.20 11.74
CA SER A 53 6.85 -29.24 10.72
C SER A 53 5.58 -30.08 10.52
N ILE A 54 4.57 -29.88 11.38
CA ILE A 54 3.29 -30.58 11.44
C ILE A 54 2.27 -30.03 10.44
N ALA A 55 2.33 -28.74 10.09
CA ALA A 55 1.39 -28.16 9.14
C ALA A 55 1.97 -26.96 8.35
N PRO A 56 2.88 -27.20 7.39
CA PRO A 56 3.43 -26.16 6.52
C PRO A 56 2.37 -25.35 5.75
N GLN A 57 1.16 -25.91 5.61
CA GLN A 57 0.02 -25.28 4.93
C GLN A 57 -0.60 -24.11 5.72
N LEU A 58 -0.26 -23.98 7.01
CA LEU A 58 -0.79 -22.96 7.93
C LEU A 58 0.22 -21.86 8.25
N ALA A 59 1.44 -21.96 7.72
CA ALA A 59 2.49 -20.98 7.86
C ALA A 59 2.31 -19.83 6.86
N PHE A 60 1.34 -18.95 7.13
CA PHE A 60 1.18 -17.71 6.35
C PHE A 60 1.98 -16.58 7.01
N PRO A 61 2.78 -15.81 6.24
CA PRO A 61 3.41 -14.61 6.79
C PRO A 61 2.30 -13.68 7.29
N LEU A 62 2.55 -13.00 8.41
CA LEU A 62 1.68 -11.92 8.88
C LEU A 62 1.66 -10.81 7.83
N VAL A 63 0.62 -10.79 7.01
CA VAL A 63 0.36 -9.68 6.08
C VAL A 63 -0.56 -8.71 6.81
N ILE A 64 0.02 -7.71 7.47
CA ILE A 64 -0.73 -6.57 7.99
C ILE A 64 -0.99 -5.64 6.80
N ARG A 65 -2.25 -5.52 6.41
CA ARG A 65 -2.67 -4.65 5.30
C ARG A 65 -3.33 -3.40 5.87
N SER A 66 -2.93 -2.22 5.40
CA SER A 66 -3.71 -0.99 5.54
C SER A 66 -4.30 -0.67 4.16
N GLN A 67 -5.52 -1.14 3.96
CA GLN A 67 -6.29 -1.00 2.72
C GLN A 67 -7.76 -0.85 3.08
N VAL A 68 -8.54 -0.25 2.20
CA VAL A 68 -9.99 -0.17 2.39
C VAL A 68 -10.64 -1.47 1.95
N CYS A 69 -11.58 -1.97 2.76
CA CYS A 69 -12.39 -3.13 2.44
C CYS A 69 -13.87 -2.75 2.44
N VAL A 70 -14.53 -2.90 1.30
CA VAL A 70 -15.93 -2.55 1.10
C VAL A 70 -16.75 -3.77 0.75
N ALA A 71 -18.04 -3.73 1.06
CA ALA A 71 -18.96 -4.71 0.53
C ALA A 71 -19.24 -4.49 -0.96
N HIS A 72 -19.54 -5.56 -1.68
CA HIS A 72 -19.95 -5.50 -3.07
C HIS A 72 -21.22 -6.31 -3.33
N GLY A 73 -21.73 -6.19 -4.55
CA GLY A 73 -22.92 -6.89 -5.00
C GLY A 73 -24.16 -6.56 -4.14
N PRO A 74 -24.98 -7.55 -3.78
CA PRO A 74 -26.24 -7.31 -3.06
C PRO A 74 -26.03 -6.86 -1.61
N TYR A 75 -24.85 -7.11 -1.03
CA TYR A 75 -24.56 -6.80 0.36
C TYR A 75 -24.17 -5.34 0.59
N ALA A 76 -23.76 -4.62 -0.46
CA ALA A 76 -23.35 -3.20 -0.38
C ALA A 76 -24.46 -2.25 0.11
N VAL A 77 -25.73 -2.68 0.07
CA VAL A 77 -26.88 -1.90 0.54
C VAL A 77 -27.04 -1.95 2.07
N ILE A 78 -26.43 -2.93 2.73
CA ILE A 78 -26.60 -3.15 4.18
C ILE A 78 -25.82 -2.07 4.96
N PRO A 79 -26.48 -1.27 5.80
CA PRO A 79 -25.77 -0.29 6.63
C PRO A 79 -24.81 -0.99 7.60
N GLY A 80 -23.58 -0.49 7.73
CA GLY A 80 -22.58 -1.06 8.65
C GLY A 80 -21.75 -2.22 8.07
N ILE A 81 -22.03 -2.66 6.83
CA ILE A 81 -21.34 -3.81 6.23
C ILE A 81 -19.89 -3.50 5.85
N ASN A 82 -19.58 -2.26 5.50
CA ASN A 82 -18.22 -1.86 5.15
C ASN A 82 -17.31 -1.93 6.38
N GLU A 83 -17.80 -1.48 7.53
CA GLU A 83 -17.12 -1.59 8.82
C GLU A 83 -16.90 -3.05 9.23
N TRP A 84 -17.86 -3.93 8.89
CA TRP A 84 -17.70 -5.36 9.06
C TRP A 84 -16.62 -5.92 8.14
N CYS A 85 -16.60 -5.54 6.86
CA CYS A 85 -15.59 -5.95 5.89
C CYS A 85 -14.20 -5.50 6.34
N GLU A 86 -14.02 -4.25 6.75
CA GLU A 86 -12.77 -3.72 7.31
C GLU A 86 -12.28 -4.56 8.48
N THR A 87 -13.15 -4.78 9.47
CA THR A 87 -12.78 -5.52 10.67
C THR A 87 -12.45 -6.98 10.37
N ASN A 88 -13.22 -7.65 9.51
CA ASN A 88 -13.09 -9.09 9.30
C ASN A 88 -12.09 -9.45 8.20
N CYS A 89 -11.91 -8.60 7.20
CA CYS A 89 -10.92 -8.82 6.15
C CYS A 89 -9.50 -8.48 6.62
N LEU A 90 -9.35 -7.50 7.52
CA LEU A 90 -8.03 -7.08 8.03
C LEU A 90 -7.61 -7.80 9.32
N ARG A 91 -8.48 -8.59 9.95
CA ARG A 91 -8.09 -9.42 11.11
C ARG A 91 -7.18 -10.58 10.69
N PHE A 92 -6.47 -11.15 11.66
CA PHE A 92 -5.69 -12.38 11.48
C PHE A 92 -6.27 -13.52 12.35
N PRO A 93 -6.61 -14.70 11.77
CA PRO A 93 -6.70 -15.01 10.34
C PRO A 93 -7.87 -14.26 9.65
N PRO A 94 -7.70 -13.84 8.38
CA PRO A 94 -8.71 -13.04 7.68
C PRO A 94 -9.98 -13.84 7.43
N ASN A 95 -11.13 -13.20 7.64
CA ASN A 95 -12.45 -13.72 7.33
C ASN A 95 -13.12 -12.81 6.30
N CYS A 96 -12.64 -12.91 5.07
CA CYS A 96 -13.07 -12.06 3.96
C CYS A 96 -13.75 -12.91 2.88
N PRO A 97 -15.04 -13.24 3.02
CA PRO A 97 -15.76 -13.97 1.98
C PRO A 97 -15.86 -13.10 0.72
N ALA A 98 -15.28 -13.59 -0.37
CA ALA A 98 -15.23 -12.90 -1.66
C ALA A 98 -16.60 -12.64 -2.29
N SER A 99 -17.68 -13.25 -1.79
CA SER A 99 -19.06 -12.98 -2.21
C SER A 99 -19.68 -11.75 -1.53
N VAL A 100 -19.09 -11.28 -0.43
CA VAL A 100 -19.63 -10.18 0.39
C VAL A 100 -18.70 -8.98 0.35
N CYS A 101 -17.40 -9.18 0.55
CA CYS A 101 -16.42 -8.12 0.70
C CYS A 101 -15.35 -8.18 -0.38
N THR A 102 -14.84 -7.02 -0.76
CA THR A 102 -13.66 -6.84 -1.60
C THR A 102 -12.76 -5.77 -0.99
N CYS A 103 -11.44 -5.93 -1.13
CA CYS A 103 -10.46 -4.96 -0.65
C CYS A 103 -9.65 -4.43 -1.85
N PRO A 104 -10.20 -3.45 -2.60
CA PRO A 104 -9.57 -2.97 -3.82
C PRO A 104 -8.18 -2.42 -3.55
N GLN A 105 -7.27 -2.66 -4.48
CA GLN A 105 -5.89 -2.15 -4.42
C GLN A 105 -5.69 -0.97 -5.35
N GLU A 106 -6.44 -0.94 -6.44
CA GLU A 106 -6.29 0.06 -7.47
C GLU A 106 -7.66 0.60 -7.85
N CYS A 107 -7.68 1.90 -8.13
CA CYS A 107 -8.84 2.59 -8.64
C CYS A 107 -8.44 3.37 -9.88
N THR A 108 -9.26 3.27 -10.91
CA THR A 108 -9.03 3.94 -12.19
C THR A 108 -10.18 4.88 -12.52
N ALA A 109 -9.84 5.94 -13.24
CA ALA A 109 -10.78 6.94 -13.72
C ALA A 109 -11.59 6.40 -14.90
N ILE A 110 -12.90 6.55 -14.81
CA ILE A 110 -13.86 6.18 -15.84
C ILE A 110 -14.69 7.39 -16.27
N GLY A 111 -15.42 7.23 -17.37
CA GLY A 111 -16.34 8.24 -17.87
C GLY A 111 -15.63 9.53 -18.26
N ARG A 112 -16.08 10.66 -17.69
CA ARG A 112 -15.67 12.01 -18.14
C ARG A 112 -14.22 12.39 -17.78
N ILE A 113 -13.62 11.69 -16.83
CA ILE A 113 -12.24 11.95 -16.37
C ILE A 113 -11.25 10.88 -16.81
N ALA A 114 -11.70 9.87 -17.57
CA ALA A 114 -10.84 8.81 -18.08
C ALA A 114 -9.71 9.37 -18.96
N GLY A 115 -8.47 8.93 -18.70
CA GLY A 115 -7.27 9.33 -19.46
C GLY A 115 -6.77 10.75 -19.21
N GLN A 116 -7.39 11.52 -18.31
CA GLN A 116 -6.85 12.80 -17.88
C GLN A 116 -5.67 12.58 -16.92
N THR A 117 -4.61 13.38 -17.08
CA THR A 117 -3.45 13.33 -16.18
C THR A 117 -3.88 13.61 -14.74
N GLY A 118 -3.58 12.71 -13.80
CA GLY A 118 -3.95 12.85 -12.39
C GLY A 118 -5.32 12.23 -12.02
N ALA A 119 -6.07 11.67 -12.98
CA ALA A 119 -7.42 11.20 -12.73
C ALA A 119 -7.46 9.86 -11.97
N ASP A 120 -6.51 8.96 -12.25
CA ASP A 120 -6.40 7.69 -11.54
C ASP A 120 -5.95 7.93 -10.08
N GLU A 121 -5.04 8.87 -9.87
CA GLU A 121 -4.61 9.32 -8.54
C GLU A 121 -5.78 9.94 -7.77
N TYR A 122 -6.59 10.78 -8.41
CA TYR A 122 -7.83 11.31 -7.82
C TYR A 122 -8.76 10.18 -7.36
N CYS A 123 -8.94 9.15 -8.18
CA CYS A 123 -9.80 8.02 -7.81
C CYS A 123 -9.22 7.21 -6.65
N GLN A 124 -7.91 6.95 -6.64
CA GLN A 124 -7.23 6.29 -5.53
C GLN A 124 -7.43 7.08 -4.22
N ASP A 125 -7.24 8.39 -4.23
CA ASP A 125 -7.41 9.25 -3.05
C ASP A 125 -8.86 9.34 -2.55
N LYS A 126 -9.84 9.24 -3.46
CA LYS A 126 -11.27 9.35 -3.11
C LYS A 126 -11.92 8.02 -2.74
N CYS A 127 -11.31 6.90 -3.09
CA CYS A 127 -11.93 5.58 -2.93
C CYS A 127 -11.13 4.64 -2.02
N LEU A 128 -9.80 4.77 -1.95
CA LEU A 128 -8.93 3.95 -1.10
C LEU A 128 -8.67 4.59 0.27
N VAL A 129 -9.62 5.38 0.77
CA VAL A 129 -9.58 5.98 2.12
C VAL A 129 -10.81 5.53 2.92
N PHE A 130 -10.59 5.08 4.16
CA PHE A 130 -11.67 4.58 5.00
C PHE A 130 -12.73 5.68 5.24
N GLY A 131 -14.00 5.33 5.07
CA GLY A 131 -15.12 6.27 5.18
C GLY A 131 -15.24 7.26 4.01
N ALA A 132 -14.46 7.09 2.94
CA ALA A 132 -14.56 7.95 1.78
C ALA A 132 -15.79 7.65 0.93
N LYS A 133 -16.33 8.69 0.30
CA LYS A 133 -17.45 8.60 -0.64
C LYS A 133 -16.89 8.50 -2.06
N CYS A 134 -16.65 7.27 -2.51
CA CYS A 134 -16.13 7.00 -3.85
C CYS A 134 -17.17 7.39 -4.93
N PRO A 135 -16.83 8.27 -5.89
CA PRO A 135 -17.74 8.67 -6.95
C PRO A 135 -17.82 7.58 -8.03
N THR A 136 -18.86 6.75 -7.98
CA THR A 136 -19.05 5.59 -8.86
C THR A 136 -19.33 5.96 -10.33
N ASP A 137 -19.67 7.21 -10.61
CA ASP A 137 -19.84 7.76 -11.97
C ASP A 137 -18.50 8.02 -12.68
N ARG A 138 -17.42 8.14 -11.90
CA ARG A 138 -16.11 8.62 -12.37
C ARG A 138 -14.95 7.74 -11.95
N CYS A 139 -15.14 6.85 -10.97
CA CYS A 139 -14.10 5.97 -10.47
C CYS A 139 -14.63 4.54 -10.37
N VAL A 140 -13.78 3.59 -10.75
CA VAL A 140 -13.99 2.16 -10.52
C VAL A 140 -12.79 1.60 -9.77
N CYS A 141 -13.01 0.68 -8.83
CA CYS A 141 -11.96 0.08 -8.02
C CYS A 141 -12.03 -1.44 -8.08
N TYR A 142 -10.87 -2.10 -8.04
CA TYR A 142 -10.74 -3.55 -8.13
C TYR A 142 -9.63 -4.08 -7.22
#